data_AF-A0A9E5K6Y0-F1
#
_entry.id   AF-A0A9E5K6Y0-F1
#
_cell.length_a   1.000
_cell.length_b   1.000
_cell.length_c   1.000
_cell.angle_alpha   90.00
_cell.angle_beta   90.00
_cell.angle_gamma   90.00
#
_symmetry.space_group_name_H-M   'P 1'
#
loop_
_entity.id
_entity.type
_entity.pdbx_description
1 polymer ?
#
loop_
_entity_poly.entity_id
_entity_poly.type
_entity_poly.pdbx_seq_one_letter_code
_entity_poly.pdbx_strand_id
1 'polypeptide(L)'
;MTYSKHIESLASLHGVSIEFKEGYRGRSWRKCRRIKISPVRTAVTYAIALHEMGHVVGSQSGRRIDKEVQAWKWAEANALEWTEPMIVKAARCLASYLKMCERHRSMQLPPEGHPAWRMAQWAE
;
A
#
# COMPACT_ATOMS: atom_id res chain seq x y z
N MET A 1 -2.76 10.43 18.89
CA MET A 1 -2.99 10.94 17.53
C MET A 1 -3.91 9.97 16.80
N THR A 2 -4.89 10.43 16.01
CA THR A 2 -5.79 9.53 15.25
C THR A 2 -5.15 9.14 13.91
N TYR A 3 -5.60 8.04 13.30
CA TYR A 3 -5.11 7.61 11.98
C TYR A 3 -5.30 8.67 10.88
N SER A 4 -6.45 9.34 10.85
CA SER A 4 -6.71 10.41 9.88
C SER A 4 -5.72 11.56 10.02
N LYS A 5 -5.58 12.10 11.24
CA LYS A 5 -4.63 13.18 11.55
C LYS A 5 -3.19 12.78 11.24
N HIS A 6 -2.85 11.51 11.45
CA HIS A 6 -1.52 11.02 11.13
C HIS A 6 -1.27 11.00 9.61
N ILE A 7 -2.22 10.51 8.82
CA ILE A 7 -2.11 10.56 7.35
C ILE A 7 -2.01 12.00 6.85
N GLU A 8 -2.83 12.91 7.40
CA GLU A 8 -2.77 14.34 7.08
C GLU A 8 -1.41 14.94 7.44
N SER A 9 -0.85 14.58 8.59
CA SER A 9 0.49 15.01 9.02
C SER A 9 1.58 14.50 8.08
N LEU A 10 1.56 13.22 7.71
CA LEU A 10 2.52 12.63 6.76
C LEU A 10 2.39 13.28 5.37
N ALA A 11 1.16 13.50 4.92
CA ALA A 11 0.90 14.14 3.64
C ALA A 11 1.41 15.58 3.63
N SER A 12 1.15 16.35 4.69
CA SER A 12 1.68 17.70 4.85
C SER A 12 3.22 17.71 4.86
N LEU A 13 3.84 16.87 5.69
CA LEU A 13 5.31 16.75 5.81
C LEU A 13 5.97 16.47 4.45
N HIS A 14 5.34 15.62 3.63
CA HIS A 14 5.87 15.24 2.34
C HIS A 14 5.32 16.08 1.18
N GLY A 15 4.48 17.09 1.40
CA GLY A 15 3.85 17.85 0.31
C GLY A 15 3.04 16.96 -0.64
N VAL A 16 2.21 16.06 -0.09
CA VAL A 16 1.28 15.20 -0.82
C VAL A 16 -0.15 15.73 -0.64
N SER A 17 -0.86 15.91 -1.74
CA SER A 17 -2.28 16.28 -1.72
C SER A 17 -3.17 15.05 -1.54
N ILE A 18 -4.23 15.16 -0.74
CA ILE A 18 -5.18 14.08 -0.49
C ILE A 18 -6.55 14.45 -1.06
N GLU A 19 -7.12 13.55 -1.85
CA GLU A 19 -8.51 13.60 -2.27
C GLU A 19 -9.30 12.46 -1.60
N PHE A 20 -10.33 12.78 -0.83
CA PHE A 20 -11.18 11.78 -0.20
C PHE A 20 -12.38 11.41 -1.09
N LYS A 21 -12.63 10.11 -1.26
CA LYS A 21 -13.83 9.58 -1.92
C LYS A 21 -14.32 8.31 -1.24
N GLU A 22 -15.59 8.31 -0.81
CA GLU A 22 -16.21 7.13 -0.17
C GLU A 22 -16.14 5.88 -1.05
N GLY A 23 -15.85 4.74 -0.41
CA GLY A 23 -15.75 3.43 -1.08
C GLY A 23 -14.61 3.30 -2.11
N TYR A 24 -13.69 4.27 -2.19
CA TYR A 24 -12.59 4.23 -3.14
C TYR A 24 -11.47 3.29 -2.70
N ARG A 25 -10.90 2.54 -3.65
CA ARG A 25 -9.92 1.47 -3.39
C ARG A 25 -8.50 1.96 -3.05
N GLY A 26 -8.23 3.25 -3.24
CA GLY A 26 -6.88 3.82 -3.18
C GLY A 26 -6.31 4.04 -4.58
N ARG A 27 -5.63 5.18 -4.77
CA ARG A 27 -4.80 5.46 -5.93
C ARG A 27 -3.78 6.55 -5.62
N SER A 28 -2.60 6.43 -6.21
CA SER A 28 -1.52 7.38 -6.08
C SER A 28 -1.05 7.91 -7.45
N TRP A 29 -0.61 9.17 -7.45
CA TRP A 29 0.01 9.86 -8.57
C TRP A 29 1.30 10.52 -8.10
N ARG A 30 2.41 9.80 -8.26
CA ARG A 30 3.73 10.25 -7.78
C ARG A 30 4.17 11.58 -8.40
N LYS A 31 4.01 11.75 -9.72
CA LYS A 31 4.50 12.93 -10.47
C LYS A 31 3.92 14.26 -9.94
N CYS A 32 2.64 14.27 -9.55
CA CYS A 32 1.98 15.43 -8.98
C CYS A 32 1.74 15.32 -7.47
N ARG A 33 2.41 14.37 -6.80
CA ARG A 33 2.32 14.11 -5.36
C ARG A 33 0.89 14.14 -4.85
N ARG A 34 0.05 13.25 -5.38
CA ARG A 34 -1.36 13.16 -5.01
C ARG A 34 -1.75 11.74 -4.66
N ILE A 35 -2.61 11.58 -3.67
CA ILE A 35 -3.32 10.33 -3.40
C ILE A 35 -4.83 10.56 -3.39
N LYS A 36 -5.58 9.53 -3.75
CA LYS A 36 -7.04 9.49 -3.63
C LYS A 36 -7.42 8.25 -2.84
N ILE A 37 -8.08 8.45 -1.71
CA ILE A 37 -8.33 7.39 -0.73
C ILE A 37 -9.75 7.48 -0.16
N SER A 38 -10.25 6.38 0.41
CA SER A 38 -11.42 6.45 1.28
C SER A 38 -11.07 7.21 2.56
N PRO A 39 -12.03 7.90 3.21
CA PRO A 39 -11.78 8.50 4.51
C PRO A 39 -11.25 7.47 5.51
N VAL A 40 -10.25 7.87 6.29
CA VAL A 40 -9.52 6.98 7.20
C VAL A 40 -10.30 6.83 8.51
N ARG A 41 -11.07 5.74 8.61
CA ARG A 41 -11.96 5.46 9.77
C ARG A 41 -11.63 4.15 10.47
N THR A 42 -10.83 3.30 9.84
CA THR A 42 -10.54 1.93 10.28
C THR A 42 -9.07 1.63 10.05
N ALA A 43 -8.55 0.61 10.75
CA ALA A 43 -7.18 0.12 10.51
C ALA A 43 -6.95 -0.24 9.03
N VAL A 44 -7.94 -0.83 8.35
CA VAL A 44 -7.85 -1.18 6.93
C VAL A 44 -7.77 0.06 6.02
N THR A 45 -8.64 1.05 6.23
CA THR A 45 -8.59 2.30 5.43
C THR A 45 -7.31 3.09 5.70
N TYR A 46 -6.78 3.00 6.93
CA TYR A 46 -5.49 3.56 7.30
C TYR A 46 -4.31 2.86 6.60
N ALA A 47 -4.27 1.52 6.60
CA ALA A 47 -3.24 0.76 5.90
C ALA A 47 -3.21 1.05 4.39
N ILE A 48 -4.38 1.16 3.76
CA ILE A 48 -4.50 1.57 2.35
C ILE A 48 -3.94 2.98 2.15
N ALA A 49 -4.29 3.93 3.02
CA ALA A 49 -3.80 5.29 2.91
C ALA A 49 -2.26 5.37 3.03
N LEU A 50 -1.68 4.64 3.98
CA LEU A 50 -0.22 4.51 4.13
C LEU A 50 0.42 3.87 2.90
N HIS A 51 -0.21 2.85 2.31
CA HIS A 51 0.28 2.21 1.09
C HIS A 51 0.31 3.19 -0.10
N GLU A 52 -0.76 3.97 -0.30
CA GLU A 52 -0.78 4.99 -1.35
C GLU A 52 0.25 6.10 -1.10
N MET A 53 0.48 6.48 0.15
CA MET A 53 1.59 7.36 0.53
C MET A 53 2.93 6.73 0.15
N GLY A 54 3.14 5.45 0.46
CA GLY A 54 4.35 4.69 0.13
C GLY A 54 4.66 4.68 -1.36
N HIS A 55 3.65 4.63 -2.23
CA HIS A 55 3.86 4.79 -3.68
C HIS A 55 4.39 6.18 -4.07
N VAL A 56 3.96 7.23 -3.38
CA VAL A 56 4.35 8.61 -3.67
C VAL A 56 5.71 8.95 -3.08
N VAL A 57 6.00 8.52 -1.85
CA VAL A 57 7.18 8.98 -1.10
C VAL A 57 8.26 7.91 -0.95
N GLY A 58 7.88 6.64 -0.95
CA GLY A 58 8.80 5.51 -0.83
C GLY A 58 9.60 5.26 -2.11
N SER A 59 10.45 4.23 -2.05
CA SER A 59 11.18 3.74 -3.21
C SER A 59 10.22 3.17 -4.26
N GLN A 60 10.57 3.34 -5.54
CA GLN A 60 9.81 2.85 -6.69
C GLN A 60 10.76 2.23 -7.73
N SER A 61 11.75 1.48 -7.27
CA SER A 61 12.69 0.77 -8.13
C SER A 61 12.14 -0.60 -8.53
N GLY A 62 12.62 -1.12 -9.67
CA GLY A 62 12.31 -2.47 -10.11
C GLY A 62 10.96 -2.60 -10.83
N ARG A 63 10.44 -3.84 -10.82
CA ARG A 63 9.19 -4.24 -11.47
C ARG A 63 8.01 -3.79 -10.63
N ARG A 64 6.80 -3.99 -11.15
CA ARG A 64 5.57 -3.59 -10.46
C ARG A 64 5.42 -4.27 -9.09
N ILE A 65 5.70 -5.57 -8.97
CA ILE A 65 5.64 -6.26 -7.67
C ILE A 65 6.66 -5.73 -6.66
N ASP A 66 7.85 -5.32 -7.10
CA ASP A 66 8.85 -4.70 -6.24
C ASP A 66 8.31 -3.40 -5.64
N LYS A 67 7.62 -2.60 -6.46
CA LYS A 67 6.99 -1.33 -6.05
C LYS A 67 5.85 -1.54 -5.07
N GLU A 68 5.03 -2.57 -5.26
CA GLU A 68 3.97 -2.95 -4.30
C GLU A 68 4.58 -3.31 -2.94
N VAL A 69 5.59 -4.19 -2.93
CA VAL A 69 6.29 -4.59 -1.70
C VAL A 69 6.94 -3.40 -1.02
N GLN A 70 7.63 -2.53 -1.77
CA GLN A 70 8.26 -1.33 -1.23
C GLN A 70 7.23 -0.38 -0.61
N ALA A 71 6.06 -0.21 -1.25
CA ALA A 71 4.99 0.62 -0.72
C ALA A 71 4.40 0.05 0.59
N TRP A 72 4.17 -1.27 0.66
CA TRP A 72 3.70 -1.91 1.90
C TRP A 72 4.72 -1.88 3.03
N LYS A 73 6.01 -2.08 2.73
CA LYS A 73 7.08 -1.93 3.72
C LYS A 73 7.20 -0.50 4.24
N TRP A 74 7.06 0.48 3.34
CA TRP A 74 7.03 1.88 3.76
C TRP A 74 5.82 2.16 4.65
N ALA A 75 4.66 1.61 4.31
CA ALA A 75 3.44 1.74 5.10
C ALA A 75 3.62 1.18 6.52
N GLU A 76 4.12 -0.05 6.64
CA GLU A 76 4.40 -0.70 7.93
C GLU A 76 5.39 0.11 8.78
N ALA A 77 6.49 0.58 8.18
CA ALA A 77 7.52 1.34 8.88
C ALA A 77 7.06 2.73 9.37
N ASN A 78 6.01 3.30 8.76
CA ASN A 78 5.47 4.62 9.09
C ASN A 78 4.10 4.53 9.76
N ALA A 79 3.63 3.34 10.13
CA ALA A 79 2.37 3.20 10.83
C ALA A 79 2.55 3.56 12.31
N LEU A 80 1.50 4.12 12.93
CA LEU A 80 1.48 4.25 14.41
C LEU A 80 1.48 2.88 15.09
N GLU A 81 0.82 1.93 14.43
CA GLU A 81 0.72 0.53 14.80
C GLU A 81 0.43 -0.27 13.53
N TRP A 82 0.87 -1.53 13.49
CA TRP A 82 0.65 -2.42 12.36
C TRP A 82 -0.16 -3.63 12.83
N THR A 83 -1.47 -3.44 12.89
CA THR A 83 -2.39 -4.42 13.48
C THR A 83 -2.67 -5.59 12.54
N GLU A 84 -3.18 -6.69 13.09
CA GLU A 84 -3.54 -7.90 12.32
C GLU A 84 -4.46 -7.61 11.11
N PRO A 85 -5.53 -6.79 11.21
CA PRO A 85 -6.34 -6.42 10.03
C PRO A 85 -5.53 -5.73 8.91
N MET A 86 -4.47 -5.01 9.26
CA MET A 86 -3.60 -4.32 8.31
C MET A 86 -2.66 -5.31 7.63
N ILE A 87 -2.10 -6.25 8.40
CA ILE A 87 -1.27 -7.36 7.90
C ILE A 87 -2.08 -8.20 6.90
N VAL A 88 -3.27 -8.66 7.29
CA VAL A 88 -4.17 -9.45 6.44
C VAL A 88 -4.54 -8.66 5.17
N LYS A 89 -4.80 -7.36 5.30
CA LYS A 89 -5.11 -6.52 4.13
C LYS A 89 -3.93 -6.44 3.16
N ALA A 90 -2.72 -6.16 3.64
CA ALA A 90 -1.52 -6.11 2.81
C ALA A 90 -1.26 -7.46 2.12
N ALA A 91 -1.38 -8.55 2.88
CA ALA A 91 -1.22 -9.91 2.39
C ALA A 91 -2.22 -10.24 1.28
N ARG A 92 -3.50 -9.91 1.46
CA ARG A 92 -4.55 -10.12 0.43
C ARG A 92 -4.28 -9.33 -0.85
N CYS A 93 -3.80 -8.09 -0.74
CA CYS A 93 -3.43 -7.29 -1.92
C CYS A 93 -2.28 -7.93 -2.70
N LEU A 94 -1.23 -8.38 -2.01
CA LEU A 94 -0.09 -9.04 -2.63
C LEU A 94 -0.47 -10.42 -3.20
N ALA A 95 -1.25 -11.22 -2.47
CA ALA A 95 -1.77 -12.50 -2.96
C ALA A 95 -2.62 -12.33 -4.22
N SER A 96 -3.46 -11.29 -4.27
CA SER A 96 -4.25 -10.97 -5.48
C SER A 96 -3.34 -10.63 -6.67
N TYR A 97 -2.23 -9.93 -6.44
CA TYR A 97 -1.28 -9.62 -7.50
C TYR A 97 -0.54 -10.88 -7.99
N LEU A 98 -0.09 -11.74 -7.07
CA LEU A 98 0.58 -12.99 -7.41
C LEU A 98 -0.32 -13.91 -8.25
N LYS A 99 -1.59 -14.09 -7.84
CA LYS A 99 -2.61 -14.81 -8.62
C LYS A 99 -2.83 -14.21 -10.00
N MET A 100 -2.72 -12.88 -10.14
CA MET A 100 -2.82 -12.22 -11.45
C MET A 100 -1.59 -12.54 -12.31
N CYS A 101 -0.38 -12.54 -11.76
CA CYS A 101 0.81 -12.97 -12.49
C CYS A 101 0.69 -14.41 -13.01
N GLU A 102 0.17 -15.33 -12.20
CA GLU A 102 -0.03 -16.73 -12.61
C GLU A 102 -1.01 -16.86 -13.79
N ARG A 103 -2.07 -16.04 -13.81
CA ARG A 103 -3.09 -16.07 -14.87
C ARG A 103 -2.63 -15.41 -16.16
N HIS A 104 -1.82 -14.37 -16.09
CA HIS A 104 -1.43 -13.58 -17.24
C HIS A 104 0.02 -13.87 -17.65
N ARG A 105 0.21 -14.66 -18.72
CA ARG A 105 1.53 -15.08 -19.23
C ARG A 105 2.50 -13.92 -19.56
N SER A 106 1.99 -12.72 -19.79
CA SER A 106 2.80 -11.51 -20.03
C SER A 106 3.40 -10.91 -18.74
N MET A 107 2.89 -11.31 -17.58
CA MET A 107 3.37 -10.87 -16.28
C MET A 107 4.35 -11.90 -15.73
N GLN A 108 5.54 -11.44 -15.36
CA GLN A 108 6.53 -12.32 -14.74
C GLN A 108 6.15 -12.54 -13.27
N LEU A 109 6.07 -13.81 -12.88
CA LEU A 109 5.96 -14.21 -11.49
C LEU A 109 7.27 -13.85 -10.78
N PRO A 110 7.23 -13.24 -9.57
CA PRO A 110 8.44 -13.04 -8.80
C PRO A 110 9.06 -14.38 -8.39
N PRO A 111 10.40 -14.48 -8.29
CA PRO A 111 11.07 -15.71 -7.85
C PRO A 111 10.64 -16.08 -6.44
N GLU A 112 10.75 -17.36 -6.07
CA GLU A 112 10.26 -17.91 -4.78
C GLU A 112 10.82 -17.18 -3.54
N GLY A 113 12.06 -16.68 -3.60
CA GLY A 113 12.67 -15.91 -2.51
C GLY A 113 12.22 -14.45 -2.42
N HIS A 114 11.34 -13.99 -3.29
CA HIS A 114 10.89 -12.60 -3.31
C HIS A 114 10.01 -12.27 -2.09
N PRO A 115 10.18 -11.09 -1.43
CA PRO A 115 9.44 -10.75 -0.21
C PRO A 115 7.91 -10.77 -0.35
N ALA A 116 7.39 -10.62 -1.57
CA ALA A 116 5.96 -10.72 -1.85
C ALA A 116 5.35 -12.04 -1.37
N TRP A 117 6.05 -13.16 -1.51
CA TRP A 117 5.54 -14.47 -1.09
C TRP A 117 5.36 -14.56 0.42
N ARG A 118 6.39 -14.18 1.19
CA ARG A 118 6.32 -14.13 2.66
C ARG A 118 5.24 -13.16 3.13
N MET A 119 5.11 -12.00 2.51
CA MET A 119 4.08 -11.04 2.92
C MET A 119 2.67 -11.50 2.58
N ALA A 120 2.50 -12.26 1.49
CA ALA A 120 1.22 -12.80 1.06
C ALA A 120 0.71 -13.99 1.89
N GLN A 121 1.57 -14.62 2.70
CA GLN A 121 1.20 -15.84 3.46
C GLN A 121 0.11 -15.61 4.51
N TRP A 122 -0.13 -14.35 4.92
CA TRP A 122 -1.13 -13.97 5.93
C TRP A 122 -2.48 -13.58 5.32
N ALA A 123 -2.76 -14.01 4.09
CA ALA A 123 -3.95 -13.56 3.34
C ALA A 123 -5.27 -14.23 3.80
N GLU A 124 -5.19 -15.26 4.63
CA GLU A 124 -6.32 -16.05 5.13
C GLU A 124 -7.03 -15.35 6.29
#